data_AF-A0A1S1PBR1-F1
#
_entry.id   AF-A0A1S1PBR1-F1
#
_cell.length_a   1.000
_cell.length_b   1.000
_cell.length_c   1.000
_cell.angle_alpha   90.00
_cell.angle_beta   90.00
_cell.angle_gamma   90.00
#
_symmetry.space_group_name_H-M   'P 1'
#
loop_
_entity.id
_entity.type
_entity.pdbx_description
1 polymer ?
#
loop_
_entity_poly.entity_id
_entity_poly.type
_entity_poly.pdbx_seq_one_letter_code
_entity_poly.pdbx_strand_id
1 'polypeptide(L)'
;MTVPITPAPIPVATPTLCLRCGRALTSPLSVAVGLGPGCTRHIRLTVPTLTGYSDQQLEDALELLELGGLTPLRGRRVWLTVGHRGATYRTAVTGHCTCVAGLYGKPCHHAAAVHLVAA
;
A
#
# COMPACT_ATOMS: atom_id res chain seq x y z
N MET A 1 -30.47 -32.79 31.87
CA MET A 1 -29.06 -32.36 31.86
C MET A 1 -28.95 -31.17 30.92
N THR A 2 -28.94 -29.95 31.44
CA THR A 2 -28.79 -28.70 30.67
C THR A 2 -27.31 -28.35 30.56
N VAL A 3 -26.79 -28.29 29.34
CA VAL A 3 -25.39 -27.87 29.08
C VAL A 3 -25.34 -26.35 29.07
N PRO A 4 -24.48 -25.70 29.86
CA PRO A 4 -24.34 -24.24 29.83
C PRO A 4 -23.69 -23.79 28.52
N ILE A 5 -24.36 -22.90 27.79
CA ILE A 5 -23.82 -22.28 26.57
C ILE A 5 -22.93 -21.12 27.02
N THR A 6 -21.61 -21.23 26.83
CA THR A 6 -20.68 -20.12 27.08
C THR A 6 -20.67 -19.21 25.86
N PRO A 7 -20.93 -17.89 25.99
CA PRO A 7 -20.86 -16.98 24.85
C PRO A 7 -19.42 -16.87 24.34
N ALA A 8 -19.25 -16.94 23.03
CA ALA A 8 -17.96 -16.74 22.39
C ALA A 8 -17.48 -15.28 22.56
N PRO A 9 -16.17 -15.03 22.69
CA PRO A 9 -15.64 -13.66 22.77
C PRO A 9 -15.92 -12.89 21.47
N ILE A 10 -16.30 -11.62 21.61
CA ILE A 10 -16.55 -10.70 20.48
C ILE A 10 -15.20 -10.35 19.85
N PRO A 11 -15.02 -10.47 18.51
CA PRO A 11 -13.79 -10.06 17.87
C PRO A 11 -13.62 -8.54 17.99
N VAL A 12 -12.56 -8.11 18.66
CA VAL A 12 -12.15 -6.70 18.65
C VAL A 12 -11.43 -6.45 17.33
N ALA A 13 -12.02 -5.62 16.47
CA ALA A 13 -11.40 -5.25 15.21
C ALA A 13 -10.11 -4.48 15.49
N THR A 14 -8.98 -5.00 15.00
CA THR A 14 -7.72 -4.23 15.00
C THR A 14 -7.87 -3.00 14.13
N PRO A 15 -7.44 -1.82 14.61
CA PRO A 15 -7.56 -0.59 13.84
C PRO A 15 -6.71 -0.68 12.56
N THR A 16 -7.29 -0.28 11.43
CA THR A 16 -6.52 -0.10 10.20
C THR A 16 -5.60 1.10 10.36
N LEU A 17 -4.30 0.91 10.11
CA LEU A 17 -3.30 1.95 10.27
C LEU A 17 -2.86 2.50 8.91
N CYS A 18 -2.60 3.79 8.85
CA CYS A 18 -2.01 4.45 7.68
C CYS A 18 -0.73 3.74 7.28
N LEU A 19 -0.65 3.33 6.02
CA LEU A 19 0.47 2.60 5.44
C LEU A 19 1.79 3.37 5.52
N ARG A 20 1.70 4.71 5.51
CA ARG A 20 2.82 5.62 5.70
C ARG A 20 3.07 5.93 7.17
N CYS A 21 2.25 6.79 7.78
CA CYS A 21 2.54 7.34 9.11
C CYS A 21 2.09 6.48 10.30
N GLY A 22 1.42 5.35 10.09
CA GLY A 22 1.00 4.44 11.16
C GLY A 22 -0.16 4.93 12.03
N ARG A 23 -0.69 6.14 11.82
CA ARG A 23 -1.89 6.63 12.54
C ARG A 23 -3.13 5.81 12.18
N ALA A 24 -4.02 5.62 13.14
CA ALA A 24 -5.29 4.93 12.93
C ALA A 24 -6.16 5.66 11.89
N LEU A 25 -6.76 4.91 10.99
CA LEU A 25 -7.68 5.39 9.96
C LEU A 25 -9.11 5.14 10.42
N THR A 26 -9.93 6.18 10.38
CA THR A 26 -11.32 6.13 10.85
C THR A 26 -12.34 6.34 9.74
N SER A 27 -11.97 7.04 8.65
CA SER A 27 -12.89 7.22 7.53
C SER A 27 -12.88 6.00 6.60
N PRO A 28 -14.06 5.54 6.10
CA PRO A 28 -14.14 4.38 5.22
C PRO A 28 -13.23 4.47 3.99
N LEU A 29 -13.15 5.66 3.38
CA LEU A 29 -12.26 5.91 2.24
C LEU A 29 -10.79 5.75 2.61
N SER A 30 -10.34 6.30 3.75
CA SER A 30 -8.95 6.12 4.17
C SER A 30 -8.66 4.66 4.46
N VAL A 31 -9.59 3.94 5.09
CA VAL A 31 -9.45 2.51 5.38
C VAL A 31 -9.33 1.70 4.10
N ALA A 32 -10.16 1.98 3.08
CA ALA A 32 -10.13 1.28 1.79
C ALA A 32 -8.81 1.51 1.04
N VAL A 33 -8.29 2.74 1.06
CA VAL A 33 -7.06 3.13 0.36
C VAL A 33 -5.79 2.80 1.17
N GLY A 34 -5.90 2.70 2.49
CA GLY A 34 -4.78 2.53 3.42
C GLY A 34 -4.01 3.83 3.73
N LEU A 35 -4.46 4.98 3.23
CA LEU A 35 -3.79 6.27 3.43
C LEU A 35 -4.75 7.31 4.01
N GLY A 36 -4.28 8.03 5.04
CA GLY A 36 -5.00 9.18 5.57
C GLY A 36 -4.77 10.45 4.74
N PRO A 37 -5.69 11.43 4.79
CA PRO A 37 -5.71 12.59 3.88
C PRO A 37 -4.42 13.43 3.91
N GLY A 38 -3.81 13.60 5.10
CA GLY A 38 -2.53 14.30 5.21
C GLY A 38 -1.36 13.57 4.55
N CYS A 39 -1.34 12.23 4.59
CA CYS A 39 -0.33 11.44 3.90
C CYS A 39 -0.58 11.41 2.39
N THR A 40 -1.84 11.33 1.96
CA THR A 40 -2.21 11.45 0.54
C THR A 40 -1.76 12.79 -0.05
N ARG A 41 -2.03 13.91 0.66
CA ARG A 41 -1.56 15.24 0.23
C ARG A 41 -0.03 15.31 0.17
N HIS A 42 0.66 14.79 1.18
CA HIS A 42 2.12 14.75 1.18
C HIS A 42 2.65 13.98 -0.03
N ILE A 43 2.13 12.77 -0.31
CA ILE A 43 2.55 11.96 -1.45
C ILE A 43 2.40 12.74 -2.75
N ARG A 44 1.24 13.37 -3.00
CA ARG A 44 1.01 14.19 -4.21
C ARG A 44 2.04 15.33 -4.37
N LEU A 45 2.47 15.93 -3.27
CA LEU A 45 3.49 16.99 -3.29
C LEU A 45 4.91 16.45 -3.46
N THR A 46 5.18 15.22 -3.03
CA THR A 46 6.50 14.57 -3.14
C THR A 46 6.71 13.91 -4.50
N VAL A 47 5.66 13.46 -5.18
CA VAL A 47 5.76 12.74 -6.48
C VAL A 47 6.67 13.46 -7.49
N PRO A 48 6.55 14.79 -7.72
CA PRO A 48 7.39 15.48 -8.71
C PRO A 48 8.89 15.47 -8.37
N THR A 49 9.24 15.18 -7.12
CA THR A 49 10.63 15.13 -6.65
C THR A 49 11.23 13.73 -6.72
N LEU A 50 10.43 12.71 -7.04
CA LEU A 50 10.88 11.32 -7.08
C LEU A 50 11.64 11.06 -8.39
N THR A 51 12.97 10.97 -8.30
CA THR A 51 13.84 10.72 -9.46
C THR A 51 13.89 9.24 -9.84
N GLY A 52 14.22 8.95 -11.11
CA GLY A 52 14.45 7.58 -11.59
C GLY A 52 13.21 6.88 -12.14
N TYR A 53 12.08 7.58 -12.22
CA TYR A 53 10.84 7.14 -12.86
C TYR A 53 10.43 8.12 -13.94
N SER A 54 9.71 7.65 -14.96
CA SER A 54 9.06 8.53 -15.93
C SER A 54 7.77 9.12 -15.35
N ASP A 55 7.30 10.23 -15.92
CA ASP A 55 6.03 10.87 -15.51
C ASP A 55 4.86 9.88 -15.55
N GLN A 56 4.78 9.04 -16.59
CA GLN A 56 3.76 8.00 -16.68
C GLN A 56 3.85 6.98 -15.54
N GLN A 57 5.06 6.57 -15.15
CA GLN A 57 5.23 5.65 -14.02
C GLN A 57 4.82 6.26 -12.69
N LEU A 58 5.02 7.58 -12.55
CA LEU A 58 4.59 8.32 -11.36
C LEU A 58 3.07 8.48 -11.33
N GLU A 59 2.44 8.73 -12.47
CA GLU A 59 0.97 8.78 -12.58
C GLU A 59 0.33 7.42 -12.29
N ASP A 60 0.84 6.34 -12.91
CA ASP A 60 0.39 4.97 -12.64
C ASP A 60 0.57 4.59 -11.15
N ALA A 61 1.64 5.09 -10.52
CA ALA A 61 1.90 4.86 -9.09
C ALA A 61 0.88 5.59 -8.22
N LEU A 62 0.49 6.81 -8.60
CA LEU A 62 -0.57 7.56 -7.92
C LEU A 62 -1.91 6.86 -8.08
N GLU A 63 -2.28 6.45 -9.30
CA GLU A 63 -3.49 5.67 -9.56
C GLU A 63 -3.52 4.40 -8.69
N LEU A 64 -2.40 3.66 -8.64
CA LEU A 64 -2.28 2.46 -7.81
C LEU A 64 -2.53 2.75 -6.32
N LEU A 65 -2.01 3.86 -5.81
CA LEU A 65 -2.23 4.28 -4.43
C LEU A 65 -3.68 4.72 -4.20
N GLU A 66 -4.29 5.47 -5.11
CA GLU A 66 -5.67 5.93 -5.03
C GLU A 66 -6.68 4.78 -5.03
N LEU A 67 -6.37 3.69 -5.73
CA LEU A 67 -7.17 2.46 -5.77
C LEU A 67 -6.92 1.52 -4.59
N GLY A 68 -6.02 1.87 -3.66
CA GLY A 68 -5.69 1.02 -2.50
C GLY A 68 -4.91 -0.25 -2.88
N GLY A 69 -4.17 -0.23 -3.98
CA GLY A 69 -3.51 -1.41 -4.54
C GLY A 69 -2.24 -1.87 -3.82
N LEU A 70 -2.02 -1.44 -2.58
CA LEU A 70 -0.87 -1.82 -1.74
C LEU A 70 -1.33 -2.57 -0.49
N THR A 71 -0.72 -3.72 -0.21
CA THR A 71 -0.88 -4.45 1.05
C THR A 71 0.49 -4.69 1.69
N PRO A 72 0.74 -4.22 2.92
CA PRO A 72 2.02 -4.41 3.58
C PRO A 72 2.21 -5.88 3.97
N LEU A 73 3.39 -6.40 3.70
CA LEU A 73 3.89 -7.68 4.20
C LEU A 73 5.10 -7.46 5.11
N ARG A 74 5.41 -8.44 5.96
CA ARG A 74 6.69 -8.51 6.71
C ARG A 74 7.08 -7.18 7.38
N GLY A 75 6.17 -6.57 8.14
CA GLY A 75 6.44 -5.31 8.85
C GLY A 75 6.76 -4.13 7.92
N ARG A 76 6.09 -4.03 6.76
CA ARG A 76 6.22 -2.94 5.77
C ARG A 76 7.57 -2.90 5.03
N ARG A 77 8.38 -3.97 5.10
CA ARG A 77 9.61 -4.11 4.31
C ARG A 77 9.37 -4.62 2.90
N VAL A 78 8.27 -5.34 2.72
CA VAL A 78 7.81 -5.88 1.44
C VAL A 78 6.33 -5.57 1.30
N TRP A 79 5.88 -5.34 0.09
CA TRP A 79 4.50 -4.98 -0.22
C TRP A 79 3.98 -5.93 -1.29
N LEU A 80 2.71 -6.29 -1.22
CA LEU A 80 1.97 -6.73 -2.40
C LEU A 80 1.45 -5.49 -3.10
N THR A 81 1.76 -5.39 -4.39
CA THR A 81 1.27 -4.33 -5.27
C THR A 81 0.43 -4.96 -6.38
N VAL A 82 -0.74 -4.40 -6.64
CA VAL A 82 -1.61 -4.83 -7.74
C VAL A 82 -1.13 -4.20 -9.05
N GLY A 83 -1.17 -4.94 -10.16
CA GLY A 83 -0.98 -4.41 -11.51
C GLY A 83 -2.30 -4.33 -12.28
N HIS A 84 -2.29 -3.69 -13.45
CA HIS A 84 -3.49 -3.36 -14.24
C HIS A 84 -4.46 -4.52 -14.58
N ARG A 85 -4.01 -5.78 -14.53
CA ARG A 85 -4.87 -6.98 -14.78
C ARG A 85 -5.17 -7.79 -13.52
N GLY A 86 -5.06 -7.18 -12.34
CA GLY A 86 -5.26 -7.86 -11.05
C GLY A 86 -4.12 -8.80 -10.64
N ALA A 87 -3.05 -8.88 -11.45
CA ALA A 87 -1.84 -9.59 -11.05
C ALA A 87 -1.22 -8.91 -9.82
N THR A 88 -0.66 -9.70 -8.90
CA THR A 88 0.00 -9.16 -7.71
C THR A 88 1.51 -9.41 -7.79
N TYR A 89 2.28 -8.41 -7.36
CA TYR A 89 3.73 -8.46 -7.35
C TYR A 89 4.25 -8.17 -5.96
N ARG A 90 5.34 -8.84 -5.57
CA ARG A 90 6.08 -8.51 -4.36
C ARG A 90 7.03 -7.36 -4.69
N THR A 91 6.91 -6.28 -3.95
CA THR A 91 7.69 -5.07 -4.14
C THR A 91 8.38 -4.72 -2.82
N ALA A 92 9.70 -4.79 -2.80
CA ALA A 92 10.51 -4.43 -1.65
C ALA A 92 10.69 -2.90 -1.60
N VAL A 93 10.88 -2.37 -0.38
CA VAL A 93 11.20 -0.94 -0.17
C VAL A 93 12.53 -0.51 -0.80
N THR A 94 13.36 -1.45 -1.22
CA THR A 94 14.61 -1.20 -1.96
C THR A 94 14.40 -0.98 -3.47
N GLY A 95 13.15 -1.06 -3.94
CA GLY A 95 12.78 -0.91 -5.35
C GLY A 95 12.73 -2.21 -6.14
N HIS A 96 13.14 -3.35 -5.56
CA HIS A 96 13.02 -4.65 -6.22
C HIS A 96 11.56 -5.08 -6.31
N CYS A 97 11.06 -5.32 -7.52
CA CYS A 97 9.68 -5.72 -7.79
C CYS A 97 9.66 -7.01 -8.62
N THR A 98 8.75 -7.93 -8.31
CA THR A 98 8.59 -9.19 -9.07
C THR A 98 7.77 -9.04 -10.36
N CYS A 99 7.45 -7.82 -10.80
CA CYS A 99 6.87 -7.60 -12.13
C CYS A 99 7.92 -7.78 -13.22
N VAL A 100 7.49 -7.93 -14.47
CA VAL A 100 8.41 -8.15 -15.62
C VAL A 100 9.51 -7.09 -15.66
N ALA A 101 9.17 -5.80 -15.57
CA ALA A 101 10.16 -4.72 -15.56
C ALA A 101 11.16 -4.85 -14.39
N GLY A 102 10.67 -5.12 -13.17
CA GLY A 102 11.51 -5.25 -11.98
C GLY A 102 12.41 -6.48 -12.00
N LEU A 103 11.96 -7.59 -12.59
CA LEU A 103 12.78 -8.79 -12.82
C LEU A 103 13.96 -8.51 -13.76
N TYR A 104 13.80 -7.58 -14.71
CA TYR A 104 14.88 -7.09 -15.56
C TYR A 104 15.64 -5.88 -14.96
N GLY A 105 15.43 -5.56 -13.68
CA GLY A 105 16.11 -4.45 -13.00
C GLY A 105 15.70 -3.06 -13.48
N LYS A 106 14.56 -2.93 -14.18
CA LYS A 106 14.05 -1.64 -14.68
C LYS A 106 13.11 -0.98 -13.67
N PRO A 107 13.03 0.36 -13.65
CA PRO A 107 12.04 1.07 -12.84
C PRO A 107 10.61 0.66 -13.26
N CYS A 108 9.70 0.62 -12.29
CA CYS A 108 8.29 0.32 -12.50
C CYS A 108 7.42 1.11 -11.51
N HIS A 109 6.17 1.38 -11.88
CA HIS A 109 5.24 2.14 -11.03
C HIS A 109 4.96 1.47 -9.67
N HIS A 110 5.02 0.13 -9.58
CA HIS A 110 4.89 -0.58 -8.31
C HIS A 110 5.98 -0.17 -7.31
N ALA A 111 7.24 -0.09 -7.77
CA ALA A 111 8.36 0.35 -6.95
C ALA A 111 8.22 1.82 -6.57
N ALA A 112 7.81 2.68 -7.51
CA ALA A 112 7.54 4.09 -7.23
C ALA A 112 6.47 4.25 -6.14
N ALA A 113 5.34 3.54 -6.23
CA ALA A 113 4.27 3.58 -5.25
C ALA A 113 4.76 3.16 -3.85
N VAL A 114 5.58 2.10 -3.77
CA VAL A 114 6.19 1.67 -2.51
C VAL A 114 7.15 2.72 -1.95
N HIS A 115 8.00 3.33 -2.77
CA HIS A 115 8.90 4.41 -2.33
C HIS A 115 8.13 5.62 -1.78
N LEU A 116 7.02 6.01 -2.43
CA LEU A 116 6.17 7.11 -1.97
C LEU A 116 5.53 6.85 -0.60
N VAL A 117 5.20 5.59 -0.29
CA VAL A 117 4.58 5.20 0.98
C VAL A 117 5.62 4.94 2.08
N ALA A 118 6.79 4.45 1.72
CA ALA A 118 7.86 4.10 2.66
C ALA A 118 8.74 5.28 3.09
N ALA A 119 8.64 6.43 2.42
CA ALA A 119 9.34 7.68 2.75
C ALA A 119 8.69 8.47 3.89
#